data_AF-A0A357AER5-F1
#
_entry.id   AF-A0A357AER5-F1
#
_cell.length_a   1.000
_cell.length_b   1.000
_cell.length_c   1.000
_cell.angle_alpha   90.00
_cell.angle_beta   90.00
_cell.angle_gamma   90.00
#
_symmetry.space_group_name_H-M   'P 1'
#
loop_
_entity.id
_entity.type
_entity.pdbx_description
1 polymer ?
#
loop_
_entity_poly.entity_id
_entity_poly.type
_entity_poly.pdbx_seq_one_letter_code
_entity_poly.pdbx_strand_id
1 'polypeptide(L)'
;GGRYKIIPTEIKNYVKGLYGRPAAPISDEIRKKIIGNDEVITVRPADLLEPEYDTIKEEIGSLAKSEQDVLSYALFPQVAKD
;
A
#
# COMPACT_ATOMS: atom_id res chain seq x y z
N GLY A 1 -18.58 -6.92 22.66
CA GLY A 1 -17.71 -7.10 21.47
C GLY A 1 -18.59 -7.15 20.23
N GLY A 2 -18.13 -6.62 19.10
CA GLY A 2 -18.92 -6.60 17.87
C GLY A 2 -18.04 -6.77 16.63
N ARG A 3 -18.52 -7.53 15.65
CA ARG A 3 -17.82 -7.75 14.37
C ARG A 3 -17.65 -6.41 13.65
N TYR A 4 -16.43 -6.12 13.19
CA TYR A 4 -16.07 -4.90 12.48
C TYR A 4 -16.15 -3.61 13.31
N LYS A 5 -16.06 -3.69 14.64
CA LYS A 5 -16.00 -2.49 15.50
C LYS A 5 -14.71 -1.70 15.27
N ILE A 6 -13.61 -2.41 15.00
CA ILE A 6 -12.34 -1.83 14.56
C ILE A 6 -12.02 -2.50 13.23
N ILE A 7 -11.75 -1.67 12.22
CA ILE A 7 -11.45 -2.11 10.86
C ILE A 7 -10.01 -1.64 10.58
N PRO A 8 -9.04 -2.57 10.51
CA PRO A 8 -7.66 -2.25 10.20
C PRO A 8 -7.52 -1.58 8.82
N THR A 9 -6.46 -0.80 8.66
CA THR A 9 -6.18 -0.08 7.41
C THR A 9 -6.01 -1.03 6.23
N GLU A 10 -5.40 -2.19 6.45
CA GLU A 10 -5.17 -3.22 5.44
C GLU A 10 -6.49 -3.75 4.87
N ILE A 11 -7.51 -3.92 5.72
CA ILE A 11 -8.84 -4.36 5.30
C ILE A 11 -9.54 -3.26 4.49
N LYS A 12 -9.39 -2.00 4.89
CA LYS A 12 -9.91 -0.87 4.10
C LYS A 12 -9.24 -0.83 2.72
N ASN A 13 -7.90 -0.95 2.68
CA ASN A 13 -7.11 -0.93 1.46
C ASN A 13 -7.47 -2.11 0.53
N TYR A 14 -7.72 -3.30 1.08
CA TYR A 14 -8.23 -4.45 0.34
C TYR A 14 -9.57 -4.14 -0.33
N VAL A 15 -10.51 -3.59 0.42
CA VAL A 15 -11.85 -3.25 -0.11
C VAL A 15 -11.79 -2.08 -1.11
N LYS A 16 -10.84 -1.15 -0.95
CA LYS A 16 -10.55 -0.09 -1.93
C LYS A 16 -9.93 -0.60 -3.24
N GLY A 17 -9.54 -1.88 -3.33
CA GLY A 17 -8.90 -2.45 -4.51
C GLY A 17 -7.38 -2.26 -4.57
N LEU A 18 -6.75 -1.75 -3.51
CA LEU A 18 -5.30 -1.47 -3.47
C LEU A 18 -4.43 -2.74 -3.46
N TYR A 19 -5.04 -3.92 -3.31
CA TYR A 19 -4.39 -5.23 -3.45
C TYR A 19 -4.78 -5.95 -4.75
N GLY A 20 -5.51 -5.27 -5.64
CA GLY A 20 -6.06 -5.83 -6.86
C GLY A 20 -7.47 -6.37 -6.69
N ARG A 21 -7.91 -7.17 -7.67
CA ARG A 21 -9.30 -7.65 -7.77
C ARG A 21 -9.52 -8.90 -6.89
N PRO A 22 -10.51 -8.88 -5.98
CA PRO A 22 -10.93 -10.07 -5.24
C PRO A 22 -11.43 -11.19 -6.17
N ALA A 23 -11.23 -12.45 -5.78
CA ALA A 23 -11.71 -13.61 -6.53
C ALA A 23 -13.24 -13.64 -6.68
N ALA A 24 -13.96 -13.08 -5.72
CA ALA A 24 -15.42 -12.94 -5.71
C ALA A 24 -15.81 -11.51 -5.33
N PRO A 25 -16.95 -10.98 -5.81
CA PRO A 25 -17.39 -9.63 -5.49
C PRO A 25 -17.64 -9.47 -4.00
N ILE A 26 -17.26 -8.29 -3.48
CA ILE A 26 -17.57 -7.88 -2.10
C ILE A 26 -18.97 -7.25 -2.13
N SER A 27 -19.84 -7.64 -1.19
CA SER A 27 -21.19 -7.10 -1.13
C SER A 27 -21.18 -5.58 -0.86
N ASP A 28 -22.14 -4.86 -1.44
CA ASP A 28 -22.26 -3.41 -1.29
C ASP A 28 -22.43 -2.98 0.17
N GLU A 29 -23.18 -3.77 0.96
CA GLU A 29 -23.37 -3.53 2.40
C GLU A 29 -22.03 -3.56 3.15
N ILE A 30 -21.20 -4.57 2.87
CA ILE A 30 -19.89 -4.73 3.52
C ILE A 30 -18.92 -3.66 3.04
N ARG A 31 -18.90 -3.35 1.73
CA ARG A 31 -18.11 -2.24 1.19
C ARG A 31 -18.44 -0.95 1.92
N LYS A 32 -19.73 -0.58 1.98
CA LYS A 32 -20.19 0.66 2.63
C LYS A 32 -19.89 0.68 4.13
N LYS A 33 -19.95 -0.46 4.79
CA LYS A 33 -19.57 -0.57 6.21
C LYS A 33 -18.07 -0.35 6.46
N ILE A 34 -17.22 -0.78 5.53
CA ILE A 34 -15.75 -0.74 5.68
C ILE A 34 -15.17 0.60 5.21
N ILE A 35 -15.59 1.08 4.05
CA ILE A 35 -15.01 2.26 3.38
C ILE A 35 -16.01 3.38 3.10
N GLY A 36 -17.28 3.23 3.50
CA GLY A 36 -18.30 4.26 3.30
C GLY A 36 -18.56 4.53 1.82
N ASN A 37 -18.32 5.78 1.41
CA ASN A 37 -18.45 6.24 0.02
C ASN A 37 -17.10 6.43 -0.67
N ASP A 38 -16.01 5.97 -0.07
CA ASP A 38 -14.69 6.04 -0.70
C ASP A 38 -14.69 5.27 -2.02
N GLU A 39 -13.93 5.78 -2.99
CA GLU A 39 -13.79 5.16 -4.29
C GLU A 39 -13.05 3.82 -4.21
N VAL A 40 -13.46 2.89 -5.08
CA VAL A 40 -12.80 1.60 -5.27
C VAL A 40 -12.08 1.64 -6.61
N ILE A 41 -10.76 1.47 -6.60
CA ILE A 41 -9.99 1.37 -7.82
C ILE A 41 -10.23 0.01 -8.49
N THR A 42 -10.25 0.00 -9.82
CA THR A 42 -10.40 -1.22 -10.62
C THR A 42 -9.21 -1.47 -11.55
N VAL A 43 -8.25 -0.55 -11.56
CA VAL A 43 -6.98 -0.65 -12.29
C VAL A 43 -5.95 -1.46 -11.51
N ARG A 44 -4.80 -1.78 -12.11
CA ARG A 44 -3.68 -2.36 -11.37
C ARG A 44 -3.15 -1.29 -10.41
N PRO A 45 -3.06 -1.53 -9.09
CA PRO A 45 -2.69 -0.50 -8.12
C PRO A 45 -1.35 0.19 -8.39
N ALA A 46 -0.39 -0.53 -8.96
CA ALA A 46 0.92 0.01 -9.34
C ALA A 46 0.85 1.05 -10.47
N ASP A 47 -0.23 1.10 -11.25
CA ASP A 47 -0.42 2.12 -12.30
C ASP A 47 -0.70 3.51 -11.71
N LEU A 48 -1.00 3.59 -10.40
CA LEU A 48 -1.25 4.84 -9.66
C LEU A 48 -0.01 5.32 -8.89
N LEU A 49 1.10 4.58 -8.97
CA LEU A 49 2.36 4.94 -8.30
C LEU A 49 3.26 5.66 -9.29
N GLU A 50 3.86 6.76 -8.84
CA GLU A 50 4.91 7.43 -9.60
C GLU A 50 6.24 6.66 -9.46
N PRO A 51 7.19 6.82 -10.40
CA PRO A 51 8.54 6.29 -10.24
C PRO A 51 9.25 6.94 -9.04
N GLU A 52 9.65 6.14 -8.04
CA GLU A 52 10.24 6.64 -6.78
C GLU A 52 11.75 6.37 -6.65
N TYR A 53 12.38 5.68 -7.60
CA TYR A 53 13.77 5.22 -7.45
C TYR A 53 14.77 6.36 -7.20
N ASP A 54 14.70 7.43 -8.00
CA ASP A 54 15.63 8.55 -7.88
C ASP A 54 15.43 9.30 -6.54
N THR A 55 14.17 9.47 -6.11
CA THR A 55 13.85 10.06 -4.81
C THR A 55 14.40 9.22 -3.65
N ILE A 56 14.22 7.89 -3.71
CA ILE A 56 14.74 6.96 -2.69
C ILE A 56 16.27 7.00 -2.64
N LYS A 57 16.93 7.07 -3.80
CA LYS A 57 18.39 7.18 -3.92
C LYS A 57 18.91 8.47 -3.30
N GLU A 58 18.21 9.58 -3.50
CA GLU A 58 18.53 10.86 -2.85
C GLU A 58 18.32 10.79 -1.32
N GLU A 59 17.26 10.12 -0.86
CA GLU A 59 16.92 10.02 0.55
C GLU A 59 17.92 9.19 1.37
N ILE A 60 18.41 8.06 0.83
CA ILE A 60 19.46 7.27 1.48
C ILE A 60 20.85 7.94 1.38
N GLY A 61 21.07 8.72 0.32
CA GLY A 61 22.27 9.52 0.11
C GLY A 61 23.56 8.69 0.22
N SER A 62 24.50 9.17 1.03
CA SER A 62 25.83 8.56 1.19
C SER A 62 25.84 7.22 1.93
N LEU A 63 24.72 6.78 2.51
CA LEU A 63 24.64 5.47 3.16
C LEU A 63 24.62 4.33 2.14
N ALA A 64 24.05 4.59 0.94
CA ALA A 64 24.08 3.63 -0.14
C ALA A 64 25.45 3.61 -0.83
N LYS A 65 26.08 2.43 -0.86
CA LYS A 65 27.35 2.20 -1.57
C LYS A 65 27.13 1.44 -2.89
N SER A 66 25.92 0.93 -3.08
CA SER A 66 25.50 0.12 -4.21
C SER A 66 24.01 0.30 -4.50
N GLU A 67 23.55 -0.15 -5.67
CA GLU A 67 22.11 -0.15 -5.99
C GLU A 67 21.33 -1.09 -5.06
N GLN A 68 21.95 -2.16 -4.57
CA GLN A 68 21.34 -3.08 -3.62
C GLN A 68 21.00 -2.37 -2.30
N ASP A 69 21.81 -1.41 -1.87
CA ASP A 69 21.52 -0.62 -0.66
C ASP A 69 20.31 0.28 -0.87
N VAL A 70 20.19 0.91 -2.05
CA VAL A 70 19.01 1.71 -2.42
C VAL A 70 17.74 0.85 -2.42
N LEU A 71 17.80 -0.35 -2.99
CA LEU A 71 16.66 -1.28 -2.99
C LEU A 71 16.34 -1.82 -1.59
N SER A 72 17.34 -2.07 -0.76
CA SER A 72 17.14 -2.50 0.62
C SER A 72 16.46 -1.39 1.44
N TYR A 73 16.85 -0.14 1.22
CA TYR A 73 16.20 1.03 1.80
C TYR A 73 14.76 1.22 1.30
N ALA A 74 14.51 1.01 0.01
CA ALA A 74 13.15 1.05 -0.56
C ALA A 74 12.20 0.04 0.12
N LEU A 75 12.68 -1.16 0.43
CA LEU A 75 11.88 -2.21 1.06
C LEU A 75 11.71 -2.01 2.57
N PHE A 76 12.76 -1.57 3.26
CA PHE A 76 12.82 -1.50 4.73
C PHE A 76 13.55 -0.25 5.23
N PRO A 77 13.01 0.97 5.03
CA PRO A 77 13.73 2.21 5.28
C PRO A 77 14.13 2.42 6.74
N GLN A 78 13.34 1.90 7.68
CA GLN A 78 13.64 1.99 9.12
C GLN A 78 14.80 1.09 9.53
N VAL A 79 14.99 -0.05 8.86
CA VAL A 79 16.05 -1.01 9.21
C VAL A 79 17.36 -0.69 8.48
N ALA A 80 17.27 -0.18 7.25
CA ALA A 80 18.44 0.10 6.41
C ALA A 80 19.23 1.36 6.80
N LYS A 81 18.69 2.20 7.70
CA LYS A 81 19.37 3.38 8.25
C LYS A 81 20.12 3.10 9.56
N ASP A 82 19.87 1.94 10.18
CA ASP A 82 20.54 1.47 11.41
C ASP A 82 21.81 0.66 11.07
#